data_AF-A0A510PPL2-F1
#
_entry.id   AF-A0A510PPL2-F1
#
_cell.length_a   1.000
_cell.length_b   1.000
_cell.length_c   1.000
_cell.angle_alpha   90.00
_cell.angle_beta   90.00
_cell.angle_gamma   90.00
#
_symmetry.space_group_name_H-M   'P 1'
#
loop_
_entity.id
_entity.type
_entity.pdbx_description
1 polymer ?
#
loop_
_entity_poly.entity_id
_entity_poly.type
_entity_poly.pdbx_seq_one_letter_code
_entity_poly.pdbx_strand_id
1 'polypeptide(L)' 'ENFCRYLEIHRHRIVNYNYYQQEEICSIASGAVESTVKQIDRRLKISGAQWNEENIPQVLKHRCAYLNNSL' A
#
# COMPACT_ATOMS: atom_id res chain seq x y z
N GLU A 1 -23.41 -3.32 8.70
CA GLU A 1 -23.95 -1.94 8.49
C GLU A 1 -22.90 -0.89 8.15
N ASN A 2 -21.79 -0.78 8.91
CA ASN A 2 -20.76 0.26 8.66
C ASN A 2 -20.13 0.22 7.26
N PHE A 3 -19.89 -0.98 6.71
CA PHE A 3 -19.33 -1.12 5.37
C PHE A 3 -20.27 -0.60 4.26
N CYS A 4 -21.54 -1.00 4.28
CA CYS A 4 -22.53 -0.52 3.30
C CYS A 4 -22.67 1.00 3.35
N ARG A 5 -22.75 1.58 4.55
CA ARG A 5 -22.80 3.03 4.75
C ARG A 5 -21.54 3.72 4.21
N TYR A 6 -20.38 3.13 4.44
CA TYR A 6 -19.12 3.65 3.88
C TYR A 6 -19.18 3.69 2.35
N LEU A 7 -19.64 2.60 1.71
CA LEU A 7 -19.78 2.54 0.25
C LEU A 7 -20.76 3.60 -0.28
N GLU A 8 -21.91 3.78 0.37
CA GLU A 8 -22.90 4.77 -0.03
C GLU A 8 -22.35 6.20 0.02
N ILE A 9 -21.65 6.56 1.10
CA ILE A 9 -21.07 7.90 1.27
C ILE A 9 -19.94 8.13 0.25
N HIS A 10 -19.08 7.13 0.04
CA HIS A 10 -17.84 7.28 -0.72
C HIS A 10 -17.95 6.84 -2.19
N ARG A 11 -19.12 6.40 -2.66
CA ARG A 11 -19.37 5.94 -4.04
C ARG A 11 -18.82 6.87 -5.13
N HIS A 12 -18.78 8.18 -4.88
CA HIS A 12 -18.29 9.18 -5.81
C HIS A 12 -16.75 9.16 -6.01
N ARG A 13 -16.00 8.57 -5.07
CA ARG A 13 -14.53 8.37 -5.14
C ARG A 13 -14.14 6.96 -5.56
N ILE A 14 -15.08 6.02 -5.53
CA ILE A 14 -14.81 4.62 -5.85
C ILE A 14 -14.81 4.48 -7.38
N VAL A 15 -13.69 4.02 -7.91
CA VAL A 15 -13.52 3.77 -9.35
C VAL A 15 -14.45 2.64 -9.81
N ASN A 16 -14.93 2.70 -11.05
CA ASN A 16 -15.65 1.60 -11.67
C ASN A 16 -14.69 0.43 -11.96
N TYR A 17 -14.42 -0.39 -10.94
CA TYR A 17 -13.53 -1.54 -11.05
C TYR A 17 -13.96 -2.55 -12.10
N ASN A 18 -15.27 -2.72 -12.32
CA ASN A 18 -15.77 -3.65 -13.34
C ASN A 18 -15.32 -3.22 -14.74
N TYR A 19 -15.52 -1.94 -15.09
CA TYR A 19 -15.07 -1.39 -16.36
C TYR A 19 -13.55 -1.49 -16.53
N TYR A 20 -12.78 -1.11 -15.51
CA TYR A 20 -11.32 -1.16 -15.58
C TYR A 20 -10.77 -2.60 -15.72
N GLN A 21 -11.49 -3.58 -15.18
CA GLN A 21 -11.13 -5.00 -15.33
C GLN A 21 -11.43 -5.49 -16.74
N GLN A 22 -12.61 -5.18 -17.28
CA GLN A 22 -13.05 -5.61 -18.60
C GLN A 22 -12.19 -5.03 -19.72
N GLU A 23 -11.82 -3.76 -19.59
CA GLU A 23 -10.99 -3.05 -20.57
C GLU A 23 -9.47 -3.25 -20.33
N GLU A 24 -9.10 -4.09 -19.34
CA GLU A 24 -7.71 -4.36 -18.94
C GLU A 24 -6.86 -3.09 -18.71
N ILE A 25 -7.51 -1.99 -18.30
CA ILE A 25 -6.86 -0.67 -18.14
C ILE A 25 -5.78 -0.72 -17.07
N CYS A 26 -6.02 -1.45 -15.99
CA CYS A 26 -5.01 -1.70 -14.98
C CYS A 26 -5.28 -3.01 -14.23
N SER A 27 -4.24 -3.53 -13.58
CA SER A 27 -4.39 -4.68 -12.69
C SER A 27 -5.19 -4.29 -11.45
N ILE A 28 -6.38 -4.88 -11.30
CA ILE A 28 -7.21 -4.73 -10.12
C ILE A 28 -6.89 -5.87 -9.16
N ALA A 29 -5.82 -5.67 -8.39
CA ALA A 29 -5.45 -6.56 -7.31
C ALA A 29 -4.58 -5.80 -6.29
N SER A 30 -4.73 -6.14 -5.01
CA SER A 30 -3.86 -5.60 -3.95
C SER A 30 -2.48 -6.26 -3.94
N GLY A 31 -2.27 -7.36 -4.66
CA GLY A 31 -1.12 -8.25 -4.47
C GLY A 31 0.24 -7.55 -4.58
N ALA A 32 0.43 -6.68 -5.58
CA ALA A 32 1.68 -5.93 -5.74
C ALA A 32 1.93 -4.95 -4.59
N VAL A 33 0.88 -4.22 -4.18
CA VAL A 33 0.93 -3.25 -3.07
C VAL A 33 1.16 -3.97 -1.74
N GLU A 34 0.39 -5.02 -1.46
CA GLU A 34 0.46 -5.82 -0.24
C GLU A 34 1.82 -6.52 -0.11
N SER A 35 2.33 -7.10 -1.21
CA SER A 35 3.66 -7.71 -1.25
C SER A 35 4.74 -6.67 -0.95
N THR A 36 4.64 -5.48 -1.54
CA THR A 36 5.60 -4.39 -1.30
C THR A 36 5.59 -3.96 0.17
N VAL A 37 4.41 -3.75 0.76
CA VAL A 37 4.28 -3.40 2.19
C VAL A 37 4.87 -4.50 3.08
N LYS A 38 4.56 -5.77 2.81
CA LYS A 38 5.14 -6.91 3.56
C LYS A 38 6.66 -6.99 3.46
N GLN A 39 7.22 -6.67 2.29
CA GLN A 39 8.66 -6.65 2.07
C GLN A 39 9.37 -5.53 2.84
N ILE A 40 8.71 -4.38 2.99
CA ILE A 40 9.18 -3.25 3.81
C ILE A 40 9.10 -3.64 5.29
N ASP A 41 7.92 -4.08 5.77
CA ASP A 41 7.68 -4.43 7.17
C ASP A 41 8.65 -5.51 7.67
N ARG A 42 8.80 -6.62 6.93
CA ARG A 42 9.70 -7.73 7.30
C ARG A 42 11.15 -7.28 7.52
N ARG A 43 11.63 -6.29 6.79
CA ARG A 43 13.01 -5.80 6.86
C ARG A 43 13.23 -4.73 7.93
N LEU A 44 12.15 -4.21 8.51
CA LEU A 44 12.17 -3.14 9.51
C LEU A 44 11.74 -3.64 10.89
N LYS A 45 11.08 -4.80 10.94
CA LYS A 45 10.71 -5.48 12.19
C LYS A 45 11.94 -5.98 12.93
N ILE A 46 12.35 -5.24 13.95
CA ILE A 46 13.37 -5.63 14.92
C ILE A 46 12.65 -5.95 16.23
N SER A 47 12.79 -7.18 16.72
CA SER A 47 12.14 -7.62 17.96
C SER A 47 12.55 -6.73 19.13
N GLY A 48 11.57 -6.19 19.86
CA GLY A 48 11.80 -5.31 21.01
C GLY A 48 12.12 -3.85 20.67
N ALA A 49 12.24 -3.50 19.38
CA ALA A 49 12.41 -2.12 18.95
C ALA A 49 11.04 -1.45 18.70
N GLN A 50 11.00 -0.13 18.92
CA GLN A 50 9.88 0.73 18.54
C GLN A 50 10.34 1.77 17.51
N TRP A 51 9.40 2.28 16.74
CA TRP A 51 9.67 3.35 15.78
C TRP A 51 9.92 4.67 16.50
N ASN A 52 10.95 5.40 16.09
CA ASN A 52 11.03 6.84 16.31
C ASN A 52 10.44 7.53 15.08
N GLU A 53 9.36 8.30 15.27
CA GLU A 53 8.64 9.02 14.21
C GLU A 53 9.55 9.90 13.35
N GLU A 54 10.54 10.55 13.97
CA GLU A 54 11.50 11.42 13.28
C GLU A 54 12.33 10.66 12.22
N ASN A 55 12.59 9.38 12.46
CA ASN A 55 13.44 8.55 11.60
C ASN A 55 12.63 7.80 10.53
N ILE A 56 11.30 7.75 10.63
CA ILE A 56 10.44 6.99 9.71
C ILE A 56 10.67 7.41 8.24
N PRO A 57 10.68 8.72 7.88
CA PRO A 57 10.82 9.12 6.48
C PRO A 57 12.15 8.68 5.87
N GLN A 58 13.26 8.82 6.62
CA GLN A 58 14.59 8.43 6.16
C GLN A 58 14.68 6.92 5.94
N VAL A 59 14.19 6.13 6.89
CA VAL A 59 14.22 4.67 6.83
C VAL A 59 13.38 4.17 5.66
N LEU A 60 12.16 4.68 5.49
CA LEU A 60 11.30 4.33 4.37
C LEU A 60 11.92 4.70 3.03
N LYS A 61 12.49 5.91 2.90
CA LYS A 61 13.16 6.36 1.67
C LYS A 61 14.27 5.41 1.25
N HIS A 62 15.14 5.01 2.19
CA HIS A 62 16.22 4.07 1.90
C HIS A 62 15.68 2.69 1.46
N ARG A 63 14.59 2.20 2.07
CA ARG A 63 13.98 0.93 1.67
C ARG A 63 13.32 0.99 0.30
N CYS A 64 12.64 2.10 -0.02
CA CYS A 64 12.09 2.32 -1.35
C CYS A 64 13.21 2.38 -2.40
N ALA A 65 14.30 3.09 -2.12
CA ALA A 65 15.44 3.18 -3.03
C ALA A 65 16.04 1.78 -3.33
N TYR A 66 16.16 0.95 -2.29
CA TYR A 66 16.66 -0.42 -2.40
C TYR A 66 15.74 -1.31 -3.25
N LEU A 67 14.43 -1.31 -2.98
CA LEU A 67 13.46 -2.12 -3.72
C LEU A 67 13.34 -1.67 -5.19
N ASN A 68 13.61 -0.40 -5.47
CA ASN A 68 13.60 0.18 -6.81
C ASN A 68 14.96 0.09 -7.52
N ASN A 69 15.98 -0.59 -6.95
CA ASN A 69 17.33 -0.67 -7.50
C ASN A 69 17.95 0.70 -7.84
N SER A 70 17.67 1.70 -7.00
CA SER A 70 18.06 3.09 -7.18
C SER A 70 18.98 3.59 -6.06
N LEU A 71 19.72 2.65 -5.47
CA LEU A 71 20.63 2.89 -4.35
C LEU A 71 22.00 3.37 -4.82
#